data_AF-A0A7H4LVE7-F1
#
_entry.id   AF-A0A7H4LVE7-F1
#
_cell.length_a   1.000
_cell.length_b   1.000
_cell.length_c   1.000
_cell.angle_alpha   90.00
_cell.angle_beta   90.00
_cell.angle_gamma   90.00
#
_symmetry.space_group_name_H-M   'P 1'
#
loop_
_entity.id
_entity.type
_entity.pdbx_description
1 polymer ?
#
loop_
_entity_poly.entity_id
_entity_poly.type
_entity_poly.pdbx_seq_one_letter_code
_entity_poly.pdbx_strand_id
1 'polypeptide(L)' 'MDFTIVAVTACVSGVAHTYMAAERLEKVGHQEKWNIKIETQGALGWRTK' A
#
# COMPACT_ATOMS: atom_id res chain seq x y z
N MET A 1 -8.77 6.43 17.99
CA MET A 1 -9.61 6.81 16.84
C MET A 1 -9.17 5.88 15.74
N ASP A 2 -10.03 4.92 15.41
CA ASP A 2 -9.61 3.74 14.66
C ASP A 2 -10.01 3.98 13.21
N PHE A 3 -9.13 4.63 12.45
CA PHE A 3 -9.38 4.94 11.05
C PHE A 3 -9.17 3.70 10.20
N THR A 4 -10.14 3.41 9.33
CA THR A 4 -9.98 2.41 8.28
C THR A 4 -9.54 3.11 7.01
N ILE A 5 -8.34 2.78 6.54
CA ILE A 5 -7.69 3.39 5.38
C ILE A 5 -7.55 2.34 4.30
N VAL A 6 -8.00 2.67 3.09
CA VAL A 6 -7.78 1.84 1.91
C VAL A 6 -6.90 2.63 0.96
N ALA A 7 -5.80 2.02 0.50
CA ALA A 7 -4.85 2.65 -0.40
C ALA A 7 -4.57 1.78 -1.62
N VAL A 8 -4.27 2.42 -2.74
CA VAL A 8 -3.78 1.77 -3.95
C VAL A 8 -2.44 2.38 -4.32
N THR A 9 -1.43 1.54 -4.55
CA THR A 9 -0.13 1.99 -5.03
C THR A 9 0.07 1.53 -6.47
N ALA A 10 0.40 2.47 -7.35
CA ALA A 10 0.63 2.16 -8.76
C ALA A 10 1.77 3.01 -9.36
N CYS A 11 2.78 2.36 -9.90
CA CYS A 11 3.87 3.01 -10.60
C CYS A 11 3.92 2.53 -12.05
N VAL A 12 3.84 3.48 -12.99
CA VAL A 12 3.83 3.21 -14.44
C VAL A 12 5.18 2.70 -14.96
N SER A 13 6.28 3.05 -14.28
CA SER A 13 7.64 2.72 -14.71
C SER A 13 8.11 1.34 -14.26
N GLY A 14 7.39 0.67 -13.36
CA GLY A 14 7.77 -0.64 -12.82
C GLY A 14 7.18 -0.93 -11.45
N VAL A 15 7.66 -1.99 -10.80
CA VAL A 15 7.09 -2.48 -9.53
C VAL A 15 7.78 -1.98 -8.27
N ALA A 16 8.98 -1.40 -8.40
CA ALA A 16 9.81 -1.00 -7.25
C ALA A 16 9.10 0.04 -6.37
N HIS A 17 8.64 1.16 -6.95
CA HIS A 17 7.94 2.19 -6.18
C HIS A 17 6.55 1.75 -5.72
N THR A 18 5.86 0.87 -6.46
CA THR A 18 4.58 0.27 -6.05
C THR A 18 4.73 -0.45 -4.70
N TYR A 19 5.71 -1.35 -4.59
CA TYR A 19 5.94 -2.12 -3.36
C TYR A 19 6.55 -1.26 -2.25
N MET A 20 7.49 -0.37 -2.57
CA MET A 20 8.10 0.52 -1.59
C MET A 20 7.08 1.46 -0.93
N ALA A 21 6.14 2.00 -1.72
CA ALA A 21 5.06 2.83 -1.20
C ALA A 21 4.11 2.01 -0.31
N ALA A 22 3.76 0.78 -0.73
CA ALA A 22 2.89 -0.09 0.04
C ALA A 22 3.48 -0.46 1.41
N GLU A 23 4.75 -0.88 1.45
CA GLU A 23 5.43 -1.20 2.72
C GLU A 23 5.53 0.00 3.66
N ARG A 24 5.71 1.21 3.13
CA ARG A 24 5.81 2.41 3.95
C ARG A 24 4.46 2.83 4.53
N LEU A 25 3.39 2.69 3.74
CA LEU A 25 2.02 2.90 4.20
C LEU A 25 1.63 1.89 5.28
N GLU A 26 1.98 0.61 5.11
CA GLU A 26 1.77 -0.44 6.13
C GLU A 26 2.46 -0.10 7.45
N LYS A 27 3.75 0.33 7.38
CA LYS A 27 4.51 0.72 8.58
C LYS A 27 3.86 1.89 9.33
N VAL A 28 3.42 2.92 8.61
CA VAL A 28 2.74 4.07 9.22
C VAL A 28 1.40 3.66 9.79
N GLY A 29 0.60 2.87 9.06
CA GLY A 29 -0.67 2.35 9.57
C GLY A 29 -0.50 1.54 10.85
N HIS A 30 0.57 0.74 10.95
CA HIS A 30 0.90 0.00 12.16
C HIS A 30 1.34 0.91 13.32
N GLN A 31 2.15 1.93 13.05
CA GLN A 31 2.59 2.91 14.06
C GLN A 31 1.42 3.71 14.64
N GLU A 32 0.50 4.14 13.78
CA GLU A 32 -0.67 4.94 14.15
C GLU A 32 -1.87 4.08 14.61
N LYS A 33 -1.73 2.75 14.60
CA LYS A 33 -2.79 1.77 14.93
C LYS A 33 -4.05 1.94 14.09
N TRP A 34 -3.88 2.26 12.81
CA TRP A 34 -4.96 2.35 11.83
C TRP A 34 -5.17 1.01 11.14
N ASN A 35 -6.41 0.73 10.76
CA ASN A 35 -6.74 -0.43 9.96
C ASN A 35 -6.48 -0.11 8.49
N ILE A 36 -5.30 -0.46 7.98
CA ILE A 36 -4.91 -0.15 6.60
C ILE A 36 -4.99 -1.38 5.70
N LYS A 37 -5.56 -1.22 4.51
CA LYS A 37 -5.61 -2.23 3.45
C LYS A 37 -5.03 -1.66 2.17
N ILE A 38 -4.09 -2.36 1.53
CA ILE A 38 -3.30 -1.80 0.43
C ILE A 38 -3.37 -2.71 -0.79
N GLU A 39 -3.78 -2.16 -1.93
CA GLU A 39 -3.69 -2.85 -3.22
C GLU A 39 -2.51 -2.33 -4.03
N THR A 40 -1.58 -3.23 -4.37
CA THR A 40 -0.46 -2.92 -5.26
C THR A 40 -0.87 -3.23 -6.70
N GLN A 41 -0.78 -2.24 -7.58
CA GLN A 41 -0.99 -2.37 -9.03
C GLN A 41 0.32 -2.03 -9.76
N GLY A 42 0.80 -2.92 -10.62
CA GLY A 42 2.02 -2.68 -11.37
C GLY A 42 2.13 -3.54 -12.62
N ALA A 43 3.31 -3.56 -13.23
CA ALA A 43 3.56 -4.34 -14.44
C ALA A 43 3.30 -5.85 -14.29
N LEU A 44 3.34 -6.37 -13.06
CA LEU A 44 3.03 -7.78 -12.73
C LEU A 44 1.55 -8.04 -12.44
N GLY A 45 0.68 -7.04 -12.62
CA GLY A 45 -0.75 -7.10 -12.30
C GLY A 45 -1.08 -6.46 -10.96
N TRP A 46 -2.17 -6.93 -10.34
CA TRP A 46 -2.68 -6.42 -9.07
C TRP A 46 -2.55 -7.48 -7.96
N ARG A 47 -2.25 -7.03 -6.73
CA ARG A 47 -2.18 -7.86 -5.53
C ARG A 47 -2.70 -7.05 -4.34
N THR A 48 -3.60 -7.64 -3.56
CA THR A 48 -4.08 -7.06 -2.31
C THR A 48 -3.23 -7.57 -1.14
N LYS A 49 -2.82 -6.66 -0.27
CA LYS A 49 -2.25 -6.92 1.04
C LYS A 49 -3.18 -6.39 2.13
#